data_AF-A0A2P2M2I5-F1
#
_entry.id   AF-A0A2P2M2I5-F1
#
_cell.length_a   1.000
_cell.length_b   1.000
_cell.length_c   1.000
_cell.angle_alpha   90.00
_cell.angle_beta   90.00
_cell.angle_gamma   90.00
#
_symmetry.space_group_name_H-M   'P 1'
#
loop_
_entity.id
_entity.type
_entity.pdbx_description
1 polymer ?
#
loop_
_entity_poly.entity_id
_entity_poly.type
_entity_poly.pdbx_seq_one_letter_code
_entity_poly.pdbx_strand_id
1 'polypeptide(L)'
;MEAREGGGSEGEKSSPTSSPVSLVSNFWKDFRLEEEKSVLDEQGLRIGENQENSQKNRRKLAESTRDFKKASPEEKLSLFNSLLRSYQEEVDNLTKRAKFGENAFLNIYQKLYEAPDPYPALASISEQDLKVSEVESENRKMKVELEEFRAEASHLKNQQATIRRLEERNRQLEQQMEEKVKEIVEMKQRTLAEENQKTLEVLKDREQSLQDQLRQAKESVANMQKLHELAQTQLFELRAQSGVMLIQTPDYNLSSKSFTYLVLKLMFLLNTLLTASTLCQHNL
;
A
#
# COMPACT_ATOMS: atom_id res chain seq x y z
N MET A 1 38.90 -1.16 9.51
CA MET A 1 38.48 -0.27 10.60
C MET A 1 37.78 -1.15 11.62
N GLU A 2 38.58 -1.72 12.51
CA GLU A 2 38.10 -2.30 13.76
C GLU A 2 37.78 -1.16 14.72
N ALA A 3 36.63 -1.25 15.40
CA ALA A 3 36.39 -0.57 16.65
C ALA A 3 35.63 -1.56 17.55
N ARG A 4 36.41 -2.23 18.39
CA ARG A 4 35.99 -2.99 19.55
C ARG A 4 36.34 -2.16 20.79
N GLU A 5 35.62 -2.45 21.88
CA GLU A 5 35.81 -1.96 23.26
C GLU A 5 35.19 -0.59 23.54
N GLY A 6 34.44 -0.39 24.63
CA GLY A 6 34.19 -1.27 25.76
C GLY A 6 33.21 -0.63 26.75
N GLY A 7 32.99 -1.32 27.87
CA GLY A 7 32.33 -0.74 29.03
C GLY A 7 31.09 -1.50 29.50
N GLY A 8 31.22 -2.80 29.76
CA GLY A 8 30.36 -3.45 30.75
C GLY A 8 30.76 -2.94 32.12
N SER A 9 29.88 -2.17 32.76
CA SER A 9 29.97 -1.85 34.18
C SER A 9 28.87 -2.62 34.90
N GLU A 10 29.29 -3.77 35.40
CA GLU A 10 28.90 -4.41 36.65
C GLU A 10 27.51 -4.06 37.20
N GLY A 11 26.65 -5.08 37.18
CA GLY A 11 25.41 -5.08 37.93
C GLY A 11 25.68 -4.81 39.41
N GLU A 12 25.15 -3.70 39.89
CA GLU A 12 24.77 -3.58 41.29
C GLU A 12 23.83 -4.75 41.60
N LYS A 13 24.37 -5.75 42.30
CA LYS A 13 23.56 -6.66 43.10
C LYS A 13 22.86 -5.80 44.15
N SER A 14 21.71 -5.25 43.79
CA SER A 14 20.72 -4.85 44.76
C SER A 14 20.38 -6.11 45.56
N SER A 15 20.90 -6.17 46.78
CA SER A 15 20.30 -6.97 47.85
C SER A 15 18.78 -6.82 47.74
N PRO A 16 17.98 -7.88 47.92
CA PRO A 16 16.54 -7.75 47.84
C PRO A 16 16.11 -6.94 49.06
N THR A 17 16.17 -5.61 48.96
CA THR A 17 15.43 -4.71 49.81
C THR A 17 13.98 -5.04 49.51
N SER A 18 13.43 -5.93 50.35
CA SER A 18 12.03 -6.32 50.30
C SER A 18 11.19 -5.06 50.11
N SER A 19 10.32 -5.06 49.10
CA SER A 19 9.54 -3.87 48.76
C SER A 19 8.83 -3.34 50.02
N PRO A 20 8.61 -2.02 50.15
CA PRO A 20 7.89 -1.46 51.29
C PRO A 20 6.57 -2.17 51.56
N VAL A 21 5.87 -2.56 50.49
CA VAL A 21 4.65 -3.38 50.53
C VAL A 21 4.88 -4.74 51.21
N SER A 22 5.94 -5.44 50.87
CA SER A 22 6.27 -6.75 51.45
C SER A 22 6.61 -6.64 52.93
N LEU A 23 7.39 -5.62 53.32
CA LEU A 23 7.75 -5.36 54.71
C LEU A 23 6.51 -5.10 55.58
N VAL A 24 5.67 -4.18 55.13
CA VAL A 24 4.43 -3.81 55.83
C VAL A 24 3.48 -5.01 55.87
N SER A 25 3.29 -5.71 54.75
CA SER A 25 2.38 -6.87 54.68
C SER A 25 2.81 -7.99 55.62
N ASN A 26 4.10 -8.33 55.65
CA ASN A 26 4.62 -9.38 56.54
C ASN A 26 4.47 -8.98 58.02
N PHE A 27 4.81 -7.74 58.39
CA PHE A 27 4.63 -7.28 59.76
C PHE A 27 3.18 -7.39 60.22
N TRP A 28 2.23 -6.83 59.45
CA TRP A 28 0.81 -6.83 59.87
C TRP A 28 0.18 -8.22 59.87
N LYS A 29 0.69 -9.12 59.02
CA LYS A 29 0.33 -10.55 59.05
C LYS A 29 0.78 -11.21 60.35
N ASP A 30 2.03 -10.97 60.78
CA ASP A 30 2.61 -11.58 61.97
C ASP A 30 2.11 -10.93 63.26
N PHE A 31 1.86 -9.62 63.24
CA PHE A 31 1.28 -8.84 64.34
C PHE A 31 -0.13 -9.33 64.70
N ARG A 32 -0.87 -9.91 63.74
CA ARG A 32 -2.21 -10.49 63.94
C ARG A 32 -3.13 -9.56 64.75
N LEU A 33 -3.37 -8.37 64.18
CA LEU A 33 -4.10 -7.27 64.83
C LEU A 33 -5.40 -7.71 65.53
N GLU A 34 -6.14 -8.66 64.97
CA GLU A 34 -7.40 -9.10 65.56
C GLU A 34 -7.20 -9.91 66.87
N GLU A 35 -6.15 -10.72 66.95
CA GLU A 35 -5.79 -11.42 68.20
C GLU A 35 -5.34 -10.40 69.26
N GLU A 36 -4.53 -9.42 68.87
CA GLU A 36 -4.06 -8.36 69.78
C GLU A 36 -5.20 -7.48 70.30
N LYS A 37 -6.21 -7.16 69.47
CA LYS A 37 -7.42 -6.45 69.92
C LYS A 37 -8.16 -7.23 71.00
N SER A 38 -8.31 -8.54 70.84
CA SER A 38 -8.96 -9.37 71.86
C SER A 38 -8.22 -9.32 73.20
N VAL A 39 -6.88 -9.30 73.17
CA VAL A 39 -6.06 -9.15 74.38
C VAL A 39 -6.23 -7.76 75.01
N LEU A 40 -6.26 -6.70 74.19
CA LEU A 40 -6.49 -5.33 74.65
C LEU A 40 -7.89 -5.16 75.26
N ASP A 41 -8.91 -5.79 74.68
CA ASP A 41 -10.27 -5.78 75.21
C ASP A 41 -10.33 -6.44 76.59
N GLU A 42 -9.71 -7.62 76.76
CA GLU A 42 -9.63 -8.29 78.06
C GLU A 42 -8.90 -7.42 79.10
N GLN A 43 -7.77 -6.80 78.71
CA GLN A 43 -7.04 -5.88 79.57
C GLN A 43 -7.87 -4.65 79.93
N GLY A 44 -8.62 -4.08 78.99
CA GLY A 44 -9.51 -2.95 79.19
C GLY A 44 -10.63 -3.25 80.18
N LEU A 45 -11.28 -4.41 80.03
CA LEU A 45 -12.30 -4.89 80.99
C LEU A 45 -11.71 -5.02 82.39
N ARG A 46 -10.55 -5.67 82.51
CA ARG A 46 -9.88 -5.87 83.80
C ARG A 46 -9.42 -4.56 84.45
N ILE A 47 -9.01 -3.56 83.65
CA ILE A 47 -8.75 -2.21 84.15
C ILE A 47 -10.02 -1.60 84.73
N GLY A 48 -11.15 -1.71 84.03
CA GLY A 48 -12.45 -1.25 84.50
C GLY A 48 -12.86 -1.88 85.84
N GLU A 49 -12.76 -3.22 85.93
CA GLU A 49 -13.03 -3.96 87.17
C GLU A 49 -12.11 -3.52 88.33
N ASN A 50 -10.81 -3.36 88.05
CA ASN A 50 -9.85 -2.90 89.06
C ASN A 50 -10.13 -1.47 89.54
N GLN A 51 -10.65 -0.60 88.67
CA GLN A 51 -11.07 0.75 89.04
C GLN A 51 -12.30 0.69 89.94
N GLU A 52 -13.32 -0.09 89.58
CA GLU A 52 -14.55 -0.25 90.38
C GLU A 52 -14.23 -0.84 91.76
N ASN A 53 -13.39 -1.88 91.82
CA ASN A 53 -12.99 -2.53 93.06
C ASN A 53 -12.22 -1.56 93.98
N SER A 54 -11.30 -0.76 93.46
CA SER A 54 -10.58 0.23 94.28
C SER A 54 -11.52 1.34 94.80
N GLN A 55 -12.53 1.74 94.03
CA GLN A 55 -13.55 2.67 94.52
C GLN A 55 -14.37 2.06 95.67
N LYS A 56 -14.81 0.80 95.53
CA LYS A 56 -15.52 0.07 96.59
C LYS A 56 -14.65 -0.08 97.84
N ASN A 57 -13.40 -0.50 97.71
CA ASN A 57 -12.47 -0.68 98.82
C ASN A 57 -12.17 0.64 99.54
N ARG A 58 -11.96 1.73 98.78
CA ARG A 58 -11.76 3.07 99.36
C ARG A 58 -12.95 3.53 100.20
N ARG A 59 -14.19 3.28 99.73
CA ARG A 59 -15.41 3.58 100.51
C ARG A 59 -15.46 2.76 101.80
N LYS A 60 -15.23 1.44 101.72
CA LYS A 60 -15.18 0.55 102.89
C LYS A 60 -14.12 0.96 103.92
N LEU A 61 -12.93 1.36 103.46
CA LEU A 61 -11.86 1.87 104.33
C LEU A 61 -12.26 3.17 105.03
N ALA A 62 -12.90 4.10 104.32
CA ALA A 62 -13.39 5.35 104.90
C ALA A 62 -14.45 5.10 105.99
N GLU A 63 -15.37 4.17 105.74
CA GLU A 63 -16.38 3.74 106.71
C GLU A 63 -15.74 3.07 107.94
N SER A 64 -14.88 2.07 107.72
CA SER A 64 -14.18 1.36 108.81
C SER A 64 -13.32 2.30 109.66
N THR A 65 -12.70 3.30 109.04
CA THR A 65 -11.91 4.33 109.75
C THR A 65 -12.80 5.25 110.57
N ARG A 66 -13.97 5.62 110.05
CA ARG A 66 -14.96 6.42 110.78
C ARG A 66 -15.51 5.65 111.99
N ASP A 67 -15.79 4.36 111.82
CA ASP A 67 -16.35 3.52 112.88
C ASP A 67 -15.31 3.25 113.97
N PHE A 68 -14.06 2.98 113.58
CA PHE A 68 -12.92 2.92 114.52
C PHE A 68 -12.76 4.19 115.34
N LYS A 69 -12.94 5.38 114.74
CA LYS A 69 -12.86 6.67 115.47
C LYS A 69 -13.96 6.79 116.54
N LYS A 70 -15.16 6.25 116.28
CA LYS A 70 -16.33 6.32 117.17
C LYS A 70 -16.35 5.23 118.25
N ALA A 71 -15.62 4.14 118.06
CA ALA A 71 -15.56 3.01 118.99
C ALA A 71 -14.99 3.38 120.36
N SER A 72 -15.38 2.63 121.39
CA SER A 72 -14.84 2.77 122.76
C SER A 72 -13.35 2.38 122.83
N PRO A 73 -12.61 2.76 123.89
CA PRO A 73 -11.21 2.38 124.06
C PRO A 73 -10.97 0.85 123.99
N GLU A 74 -11.87 0.07 124.59
CA GLU A 74 -11.81 -1.39 124.61
C GLU A 74 -12.07 -1.98 123.21
N GLU A 75 -13.03 -1.43 122.47
CA GLU A 75 -13.37 -1.86 121.10
C GLU A 75 -12.29 -1.49 120.08
N LYS A 76 -11.63 -0.33 120.24
CA LYS A 76 -10.53 0.10 119.36
C LYS A 76 -9.40 -0.91 119.31
N LEU A 77 -9.01 -1.48 120.45
CA LEU A 77 -7.96 -2.51 120.47
C LEU A 77 -8.34 -3.73 119.62
N SER A 78 -9.63 -4.11 119.59
CA SER A 78 -10.12 -5.22 118.78
C SER A 78 -10.18 -4.89 117.27
N LEU A 79 -10.57 -3.67 116.90
CA LEU A 79 -10.74 -3.23 115.50
C LEU A 79 -9.44 -2.79 114.83
N PHE A 80 -8.41 -2.42 115.61
CA PHE A 80 -7.16 -1.86 115.08
C PHE A 80 -6.47 -2.82 114.10
N ASN A 81 -6.36 -4.10 114.47
CA ASN A 81 -5.69 -5.09 113.64
C ASN A 81 -6.41 -5.34 112.31
N SER A 82 -7.75 -5.36 112.29
CA SER A 82 -8.51 -5.52 111.05
C SER A 82 -8.44 -4.27 110.16
N LEU A 83 -8.45 -3.08 110.76
CA LEU A 83 -8.32 -1.82 110.01
C LEU A 83 -6.94 -1.70 109.37
N LEU A 84 -5.88 -2.00 110.12
CA LEU A 84 -4.51 -1.97 109.60
C LEU A 84 -4.33 -2.94 108.43
N ARG A 85 -4.84 -4.17 108.54
CA ARG A 85 -4.81 -5.15 107.43
C ARG A 85 -5.57 -4.63 106.20
N SER A 86 -6.74 -4.04 106.38
CA SER A 86 -7.53 -3.49 105.27
C SER A 86 -6.76 -2.38 104.52
N TYR A 87 -6.02 -1.54 105.24
CA TYR A 87 -5.17 -0.51 104.62
C TYR A 87 -4.00 -1.12 103.86
N GLN A 88 -3.33 -2.11 104.43
CA GLN A 88 -2.23 -2.84 103.77
C GLN A 88 -2.71 -3.51 102.48
N GLU A 89 -3.85 -4.21 102.53
CA GLU A 89 -4.44 -4.86 101.36
C GLU A 89 -4.78 -3.86 100.24
N GLU A 90 -5.33 -2.68 100.55
CA GLU A 90 -5.59 -1.68 99.52
C GLU A 90 -4.30 -1.10 98.93
N VAL A 91 -3.25 -0.88 99.73
CA VAL A 91 -1.95 -0.43 99.20
C VAL A 91 -1.35 -1.47 98.25
N ASP A 92 -1.44 -2.76 98.59
CA ASP A 92 -0.99 -3.85 97.73
C ASP A 92 -1.84 -3.93 96.44
N ASN A 93 -3.15 -3.76 96.55
CA ASN A 93 -4.07 -3.76 95.40
C ASN A 93 -3.80 -2.57 94.46
N LEU A 94 -3.53 -1.39 95.00
CA LEU A 94 -3.14 -0.22 94.22
C LEU A 94 -1.83 -0.47 93.47
N THR A 95 -0.84 -1.09 94.14
CA THR A 95 0.43 -1.47 93.51
C THR A 95 0.24 -2.49 92.39
N LYS A 96 -0.58 -3.53 92.63
CA LYS A 96 -0.91 -4.54 91.59
C LYS A 96 -1.61 -3.93 90.40
N ARG A 97 -2.57 -3.03 90.62
CA ARG A 97 -3.28 -2.31 89.55
C ARG A 97 -2.34 -1.43 88.74
N ALA A 98 -1.46 -0.67 89.39
CA ALA A 98 -0.48 0.19 88.71
C ALA A 98 0.41 -0.64 87.78
N LYS A 99 1.02 -1.71 88.31
CA LYS A 99 1.83 -2.64 87.51
C LYS A 99 1.07 -3.27 86.35
N PHE A 100 -0.19 -3.65 86.56
CA PHE A 100 -1.02 -4.20 85.49
C PHE A 100 -1.22 -3.20 84.34
N GLY A 101 -1.58 -1.95 84.66
CA GLY A 101 -1.76 -0.90 83.67
C GLY A 101 -0.46 -0.54 82.92
N GLU A 102 0.65 -0.43 83.65
CA GLU A 102 1.98 -0.17 83.06
C GLU A 102 2.40 -1.28 82.09
N ASN A 103 2.24 -2.55 82.50
CA ASN A 103 2.58 -3.69 81.64
C ASN A 103 1.68 -3.78 80.40
N ALA A 104 0.38 -3.53 80.55
CA ALA A 104 -0.56 -3.49 79.42
C ALA A 104 -0.15 -2.42 78.40
N PHE A 105 0.18 -1.21 78.88
CA PHE A 105 0.64 -0.12 78.03
C PHE A 105 1.97 -0.42 77.33
N LEU A 106 2.98 -0.89 78.08
CA LEU A 106 4.31 -1.16 77.51
C LEU A 106 4.28 -2.29 76.47
N ASN A 107 3.43 -3.31 76.68
CA ASN A 107 3.25 -4.40 75.73
C ASN A 107 2.80 -3.89 74.35
N ILE A 108 1.75 -3.05 74.31
CA ILE A 108 1.29 -2.49 73.03
C ILE A 108 2.25 -1.45 72.45
N TYR A 109 2.85 -0.62 73.30
CA TYR A 109 3.82 0.39 72.86
C TYR A 109 5.01 -0.23 72.13
N GLN A 110 5.60 -1.30 72.68
CA GLN A 110 6.74 -1.99 72.06
C GLN A 110 6.38 -2.55 70.68
N LYS A 111 5.24 -3.23 70.55
CA LYS A 111 4.81 -3.80 69.27
C LYS A 111 4.51 -2.74 68.22
N LEU A 112 3.90 -1.63 68.62
CA LEU A 112 3.63 -0.51 67.69
C LEU A 112 4.89 0.27 67.33
N TYR A 113 5.87 0.36 68.22
CA TYR A 113 7.15 0.99 67.94
C TYR A 113 7.96 0.24 66.88
N GLU A 114 7.85 -1.09 66.85
CA GLU A 114 8.48 -1.95 65.85
C GLU A 114 7.72 -2.00 64.52
N ALA A 115 6.49 -1.45 64.46
CA ALA A 115 5.69 -1.46 63.26
C ALA A 115 6.31 -0.60 62.15
N PRO A 116 6.50 -1.14 60.93
CA PRO A 116 6.95 -0.36 59.79
C PRO A 116 5.88 0.67 59.42
N ASP A 117 6.33 1.86 59.00
CA ASP A 117 5.44 2.90 58.48
C ASP A 117 4.67 2.37 57.24
N PRO A 118 3.32 2.34 57.26
CA PRO A 118 2.53 1.90 56.12
C PRO A 118 2.52 2.90 54.95
N TYR A 119 2.84 4.18 55.17
CA TYR A 119 2.70 5.22 54.15
C TYR A 119 3.55 4.97 52.89
N PRO A 120 4.85 4.62 52.97
CA PRO A 120 5.66 4.31 51.79
C PRO A 120 5.11 3.15 50.95
N ALA A 121 4.53 2.13 51.60
CA ALA A 121 3.88 1.02 50.90
C ALA A 121 2.63 1.48 50.14
N LEU A 122 1.76 2.25 50.80
CA LEU A 122 0.54 2.79 50.19
C LEU A 122 0.84 3.76 49.04
N ALA A 123 1.85 4.62 49.20
CA ALA A 123 2.31 5.52 48.14
C ALA A 123 2.82 4.73 46.92
N SER A 124 3.63 3.69 47.15
CA SER A 124 4.14 2.82 46.08
C SER A 124 3.01 2.07 45.35
N ILE A 125 1.99 1.60 46.06
CA ILE A 125 0.81 0.94 45.44
C ILE A 125 0.05 1.94 44.56
N SER A 126 -0.22 3.14 45.08
CA SER A 126 -0.91 4.20 44.35
C SER A 126 -0.17 4.59 43.05
N GLU A 127 1.16 4.72 43.11
CA GLU A 127 1.99 4.99 41.92
C GLU A 127 1.94 3.84 40.92
N GLN A 128 2.00 2.59 41.39
CA GLN A 128 1.88 1.41 40.54
C GLN A 128 0.50 1.32 39.87
N ASP A 129 -0.59 1.63 40.58
CA ASP A 129 -1.95 1.62 40.03
C ASP A 129 -2.10 2.65 38.90
N LEU A 130 -1.52 3.85 39.06
CA LEU A 130 -1.48 4.85 37.99
C LEU A 130 -0.70 4.34 36.77
N LYS A 131 0.45 3.70 37.00
CA LYS A 131 1.27 3.14 35.91
C LYS A 131 0.57 2.00 35.18
N VAL A 132 -0.13 1.12 35.90
CA VAL A 132 -0.93 0.04 35.32
C VAL A 132 -2.04 0.63 34.44
N SER A 133 -2.77 1.63 34.93
CA SER A 133 -3.83 2.31 34.15
C SER A 133 -3.30 2.93 32.84
N GLU A 134 -2.14 3.57 32.90
CA GLU A 134 -1.47 4.15 31.72
C GLU A 134 -1.10 3.05 30.70
N VAL A 135 -0.42 1.99 31.16
CA VAL A 135 0.00 0.87 30.30
C VAL A 135 -1.21 0.15 29.69
N GLU A 136 -2.30 -0.04 30.43
CA GLU A 136 -3.53 -0.62 29.89
C GLU A 136 -4.16 0.27 28.80
N SER A 137 -4.11 1.58 28.97
CA SER A 137 -4.60 2.55 27.98
C SER A 137 -3.79 2.48 26.69
N GLU A 138 -2.46 2.46 26.79
CA GLU A 138 -1.57 2.28 25.64
C GLU A 138 -1.78 0.93 24.97
N ASN A 139 -1.95 -0.14 25.73
CA ASN A 139 -2.22 -1.47 25.21
C ASN A 139 -3.53 -1.52 24.41
N ARG A 140 -4.58 -0.83 24.88
CA ARG A 140 -5.84 -0.68 24.13
C ARG A 140 -5.63 0.07 22.81
N LYS A 141 -4.89 1.17 22.81
CA LYS A 141 -4.58 1.94 21.59
C LYS A 141 -3.81 1.10 20.58
N MET A 142 -2.73 0.45 21.01
CA MET A 142 -1.93 -0.43 20.14
C MET A 142 -2.76 -1.58 19.55
N LYS A 143 -3.70 -2.14 20.30
CA LYS A 143 -4.61 -3.18 19.78
C LYS A 143 -5.52 -2.66 18.67
N VAL A 144 -6.03 -1.43 18.80
CA VAL A 144 -6.84 -0.79 17.77
C VAL A 144 -6.01 -0.55 16.51
N GLU A 145 -4.84 0.07 16.64
CA GLU A 145 -3.93 0.33 15.52
C GLU A 145 -3.51 -0.98 14.80
N LEU A 146 -3.24 -2.04 15.55
CA LEU A 146 -2.93 -3.35 14.97
C LEU A 146 -4.09 -3.93 14.16
N GLU A 147 -5.33 -3.71 14.59
CA GLU A 147 -6.50 -4.20 13.87
C GLU A 147 -6.78 -3.36 12.61
N GLU A 148 -6.55 -2.06 12.67
CA GLU A 148 -6.59 -1.17 11.50
C GLU A 148 -5.55 -1.60 10.45
N PHE A 149 -4.28 -1.81 10.85
CA PHE A 149 -3.25 -2.29 9.93
C PHE A 149 -3.55 -3.67 9.34
N ARG A 150 -4.17 -4.58 10.11
CA ARG A 150 -4.62 -5.88 9.58
C ARG A 150 -5.72 -5.73 8.54
N ALA A 151 -6.68 -4.83 8.79
CA ALA A 151 -7.75 -4.54 7.84
C ALA A 151 -7.17 -3.94 6.53
N GLU A 152 -6.25 -2.99 6.64
CA GLU A 152 -5.55 -2.40 5.50
C GLU A 152 -4.74 -3.44 4.71
N ALA A 153 -3.98 -4.30 5.40
CA ALA A 153 -3.22 -5.36 4.76
C ALA A 153 -4.11 -6.35 3.99
N SER A 154 -5.27 -6.70 4.55
CA SER A 154 -6.27 -7.53 3.87
C SER A 154 -6.83 -6.84 2.62
N HIS A 155 -7.14 -5.54 2.72
CA HIS A 155 -7.62 -4.74 1.60
C HIS A 155 -6.57 -4.63 0.48
N LEU A 156 -5.30 -4.36 0.81
CA LEU A 156 -4.20 -4.31 -0.14
C LEU A 156 -3.99 -5.64 -0.85
N LYS A 157 -4.11 -6.77 -0.14
CA LYS A 157 -4.03 -8.11 -0.74
C LYS A 157 -5.14 -8.33 -1.78
N ASN A 158 -6.36 -7.88 -1.49
CA ASN A 158 -7.48 -7.95 -2.43
C ASN A 158 -7.25 -7.05 -3.66
N GLN A 159 -6.74 -5.84 -3.47
CA GLN A 159 -6.37 -4.95 -4.58
C GLN A 159 -5.28 -5.58 -5.46
N GLN A 160 -4.26 -6.20 -4.87
CA GLN A 160 -3.19 -6.86 -5.62
C GLN A 160 -3.69 -8.03 -6.45
N ALA A 161 -4.69 -8.78 -5.97
CA ALA A 161 -5.35 -9.82 -6.75
C ALA A 161 -6.10 -9.24 -7.97
N THR A 162 -6.78 -8.10 -7.79
CA THR A 162 -7.46 -7.39 -8.89
C THR A 162 -6.48 -6.88 -9.93
N ILE A 163 -5.38 -6.25 -9.51
CA ILE A 163 -4.32 -5.76 -10.42
C ILE A 163 -3.79 -6.90 -11.28
N ARG A 164 -3.43 -8.04 -10.68
CA ARG A 164 -2.95 -9.22 -11.44
C ARG A 164 -3.95 -9.70 -12.49
N ARG A 165 -5.25 -9.72 -12.18
CA ARG A 165 -6.31 -10.09 -13.15
C ARG A 165 -6.41 -9.08 -14.29
N LEU A 166 -6.29 -7.79 -13.99
CA LEU A 166 -6.35 -6.74 -15.00
C LEU A 166 -5.11 -6.74 -15.91
N GLU A 167 -3.91 -6.94 -15.33
CA GLU A 167 -2.66 -7.10 -16.09
C GLU A 167 -2.73 -8.30 -17.04
N GLU A 168 -3.23 -9.44 -16.56
CA GLU A 168 -3.41 -10.64 -17.40
C GLU A 168 -4.40 -10.39 -18.54
N ARG A 169 -5.54 -9.73 -18.25
CA ARG A 169 -6.52 -9.37 -19.29
C ARG A 169 -5.93 -8.41 -20.32
N ASN A 170 -5.09 -7.47 -19.89
CA ASN A 170 -4.45 -6.52 -20.80
C ASN A 170 -3.46 -7.24 -21.74
N ARG A 171 -2.63 -8.14 -21.21
CA ARG A 171 -1.74 -9.00 -22.02
C ARG A 171 -2.51 -9.83 -23.04
N GLN A 172 -3.63 -10.41 -22.65
CA GLN A 172 -4.48 -11.18 -23.57
C GLN A 172 -5.04 -10.31 -24.70
N LEU A 173 -5.48 -9.09 -24.39
CA LEU A 173 -5.97 -8.14 -25.40
C LEU A 173 -4.85 -7.68 -26.35
N GLU A 174 -3.65 -7.43 -25.82
CA GLU A 174 -2.46 -7.08 -26.61
C GLU A 174 -2.11 -8.21 -27.59
N GLN A 175 -2.06 -9.47 -27.11
CA GLN A 175 -1.79 -10.64 -27.96
C GLN A 175 -2.87 -10.82 -29.04
N GLN A 176 -4.15 -10.73 -28.68
CA GLN A 176 -5.25 -10.82 -29.65
C GLN A 176 -5.18 -9.72 -30.71
N MET A 177 -4.76 -8.52 -30.34
CA MET A 177 -4.57 -7.42 -31.28
C MET A 177 -3.41 -7.70 -32.22
N GLU A 178 -2.28 -8.19 -31.71
CA GLU A 178 -1.11 -8.53 -32.51
C GLU A 178 -1.42 -9.66 -33.51
N GLU A 179 -2.14 -10.70 -33.09
CA GLU A 179 -2.62 -11.77 -33.97
C GLU A 179 -3.53 -11.23 -35.07
N LYS A 180 -4.53 -10.40 -34.72
CA LYS A 180 -5.42 -9.77 -35.72
C LYS A 180 -4.68 -8.90 -36.71
N VAL A 181 -3.70 -8.11 -36.24
CA VAL A 181 -2.87 -7.27 -37.12
C VAL A 181 -2.08 -8.17 -38.07
N LYS A 182 -1.47 -9.24 -37.57
CA LYS A 182 -0.73 -10.21 -38.40
C LYS A 182 -1.64 -10.85 -39.46
N GLU A 183 -2.83 -11.32 -39.08
CA GLU A 183 -3.82 -11.88 -40.01
C GLU A 183 -4.22 -10.88 -41.11
N ILE A 184 -4.49 -9.62 -40.73
CA ILE A 184 -4.83 -8.55 -41.68
C ILE A 184 -3.68 -8.28 -42.63
N VAL A 185 -2.44 -8.22 -42.13
CA VAL A 185 -1.24 -7.99 -42.96
C VAL A 185 -1.02 -9.15 -43.92
N GLU A 186 -1.10 -10.40 -43.45
CA GLU A 186 -0.96 -11.58 -44.31
C GLU A 186 -2.05 -11.62 -45.40
N MET A 187 -3.30 -11.32 -45.05
CA MET A 187 -4.40 -11.25 -46.00
C MET A 187 -4.12 -10.19 -47.07
N LYS A 188 -3.74 -8.97 -46.66
CA LYS A 188 -3.40 -7.88 -47.59
C LYS A 188 -2.20 -8.22 -48.47
N GLN A 189 -1.17 -8.90 -47.94
CA GLN A 189 -0.02 -9.34 -48.72
C GLN A 189 -0.43 -10.36 -49.79
N ARG A 190 -1.30 -11.33 -49.45
CA ARG A 190 -1.84 -12.28 -50.43
C ARG A 190 -2.65 -11.57 -51.51
N THR A 191 -3.58 -10.70 -51.13
CA THR A 191 -4.39 -9.92 -52.09
C THR A 191 -3.51 -9.08 -53.01
N LEU A 192 -2.52 -8.37 -52.47
CA LEU A 192 -1.60 -7.56 -53.25
C LEU A 192 -0.75 -8.42 -54.21
N ALA A 193 -0.29 -9.58 -53.76
CA ALA A 193 0.45 -10.52 -54.61
C ALA A 193 -0.42 -11.04 -55.77
N GLU A 194 -1.68 -11.39 -55.49
CA GLU A 194 -2.65 -11.81 -56.52
C GLU A 194 -2.95 -10.68 -57.52
N GLU A 195 -3.14 -9.44 -57.05
CA GLU A 195 -3.34 -8.27 -57.90
C GLU A 195 -2.12 -7.97 -58.78
N ASN A 196 -0.92 -8.02 -58.21
CA ASN A 196 0.32 -7.84 -58.95
C ASN A 196 0.53 -8.93 -59.99
N GLN A 197 0.24 -10.20 -59.66
CA GLN A 197 0.34 -11.32 -60.60
C GLN A 197 -0.63 -11.14 -61.77
N LYS A 198 -1.90 -10.80 -61.50
CA LYS A 198 -2.89 -10.50 -62.55
C LYS A 198 -2.44 -9.33 -63.43
N THR A 199 -1.89 -8.28 -62.83
CA THR A 199 -1.39 -7.11 -63.56
C THR A 199 -0.22 -7.48 -64.46
N LEU A 200 0.72 -8.30 -63.96
CA LEU A 200 1.85 -8.80 -64.70
C LEU A 200 1.41 -9.66 -65.90
N GLU A 201 0.43 -10.55 -65.72
CA GLU A 201 -0.14 -11.36 -66.79
C GLU A 201 -0.75 -10.49 -67.89
N VAL A 202 -1.58 -9.50 -67.53
CA VAL A 202 -2.16 -8.55 -68.48
C VAL A 202 -1.08 -7.76 -69.24
N LEU A 203 -0.03 -7.31 -68.54
CA LEU A 203 1.09 -6.61 -69.18
C LEU A 203 1.87 -7.51 -70.13
N LYS A 204 2.07 -8.78 -69.78
CA LYS A 204 2.76 -9.78 -70.60
C LYS A 204 1.97 -10.12 -71.87
N ASP A 205 0.66 -10.35 -71.74
CA ASP A 205 -0.23 -10.59 -72.88
C ASP A 205 -0.23 -9.38 -73.84
N ARG A 206 -0.26 -8.16 -73.28
CA ARG A 206 -0.15 -6.92 -74.05
C ARG A 206 1.20 -6.78 -74.73
N GLU A 207 2.29 -7.08 -74.03
CA GLU A 207 3.64 -7.07 -74.60
C GLU A 207 3.75 -8.05 -75.77
N GLN A 208 3.24 -9.27 -75.61
CA GLN A 208 3.23 -10.27 -76.67
C GLN A 208 2.42 -9.81 -77.89
N SER A 209 1.24 -9.23 -77.67
CA SER A 209 0.43 -8.64 -78.74
C SER A 209 1.18 -7.51 -79.48
N LEU A 210 1.89 -6.64 -78.75
CA LEU A 210 2.69 -5.57 -79.35
C LEU A 210 3.91 -6.12 -80.10
N GLN A 211 4.56 -7.17 -79.60
CA GLN A 211 5.64 -7.86 -80.30
C GLN A 211 5.15 -8.51 -81.59
N ASP A 212 3.97 -9.12 -81.59
CA ASP A 212 3.33 -9.68 -82.78
C ASP A 212 3.00 -8.60 -83.82
N GLN A 213 2.41 -7.48 -83.40
CA GLN A 213 2.17 -6.32 -84.27
C GLN A 213 3.47 -5.76 -84.84
N LEU A 214 4.51 -5.64 -84.03
CA LEU A 214 5.83 -5.17 -84.48
C LEU A 214 6.44 -6.13 -85.51
N ARG A 215 6.32 -7.44 -85.31
CA ARG A 215 6.77 -8.46 -86.27
C ARG A 215 6.01 -8.35 -87.58
N GLN A 216 4.68 -8.26 -87.53
CA GLN A 216 3.84 -8.08 -88.73
C GLN A 216 4.18 -6.79 -89.49
N ALA A 217 4.40 -5.68 -88.76
CA ALA A 217 4.81 -4.42 -89.37
C ALA A 217 6.21 -4.52 -90.02
N LYS A 218 7.17 -5.18 -89.37
CA LYS A 218 8.51 -5.44 -89.94
C LYS A 218 8.45 -6.33 -91.18
N GLU A 219 7.65 -7.40 -91.15
CA GLU A 219 7.43 -8.28 -92.32
C GLU A 219 6.75 -7.52 -93.47
N SER A 220 5.78 -6.66 -93.16
CA SER A 220 5.13 -5.77 -94.13
C SER A 220 6.14 -4.81 -94.77
N VAL A 221 6.99 -4.17 -93.96
CA VAL A 221 8.07 -3.28 -94.46
C VAL A 221 9.07 -4.06 -95.30
N ALA A 222 9.50 -5.25 -94.88
CA ALA A 222 10.41 -6.10 -95.65
C ALA A 222 9.79 -6.54 -96.99
N ASN A 223 8.50 -6.90 -96.99
CA ASN A 223 7.77 -7.20 -98.23
C ASN A 223 7.67 -5.97 -99.14
N MET A 224 7.38 -4.79 -98.59
CA MET A 224 7.35 -3.53 -99.33
C MET A 224 8.74 -3.18 -99.90
N GLN A 225 9.82 -3.39 -99.15
CA GLN A 225 11.19 -3.23 -99.62
C GLN A 225 11.50 -4.18 -100.78
N LYS A 226 11.13 -5.46 -100.67
CA LYS A 226 11.30 -6.45 -101.75
C LYS A 226 10.49 -6.09 -103.00
N LEU A 227 9.24 -5.66 -102.84
CA LEU A 227 8.41 -5.16 -103.95
C LEU A 227 9.03 -3.90 -104.58
N HIS A 228 9.59 -3.01 -103.75
CA HIS A 228 10.27 -1.82 -104.20
C HIS A 228 11.55 -2.16 -104.99
N GLU A 229 12.37 -3.09 -104.52
CA GLU A 229 13.54 -3.60 -105.24
C GLU A 229 13.14 -4.22 -106.58
N LEU A 230 12.10 -5.08 -106.60
CA LEU A 230 11.57 -5.66 -107.82
C LEU A 230 11.13 -4.58 -108.82
N ALA A 231 10.37 -3.58 -108.36
CA ALA A 231 9.96 -2.44 -109.18
C ALA A 231 11.16 -1.62 -109.67
N GLN A 232 12.18 -1.40 -108.84
CA GLN A 232 13.41 -0.73 -109.26
C GLN A 232 14.18 -1.52 -110.31
N THR A 233 14.30 -2.85 -110.17
CA THR A 233 14.92 -3.70 -111.21
C THR A 233 14.14 -3.66 -112.51
N GLN A 234 12.79 -3.70 -112.47
CA GLN A 234 11.96 -3.55 -113.67
C GLN A 234 12.15 -2.18 -114.33
N LEU A 235 12.22 -1.10 -113.55
CA LEU A 235 12.53 0.23 -114.07
C LEU A 235 13.94 0.31 -114.65
N PHE A 236 14.91 -0.38 -114.05
CA PHE A 236 16.27 -0.48 -114.57
C PHE A 236 16.32 -1.26 -115.88
N GLU A 237 15.58 -2.37 -116.01
CA GLU A 237 15.43 -3.13 -117.26
C GLU A 237 14.76 -2.31 -118.35
N LEU A 238 13.68 -1.59 -118.04
CA LEU A 238 13.04 -0.64 -118.97
C LEU A 238 13.99 0.51 -119.36
N ARG A 239 14.85 0.97 -118.45
CA ARG A 239 15.90 1.95 -118.74
C ARG A 239 17.02 1.35 -119.59
N ALA A 240 17.40 0.10 -119.39
CA ALA A 240 18.41 -0.59 -120.19
C ALA A 240 17.87 -0.90 -121.60
N GLN A 241 16.60 -1.27 -121.73
CA GLN A 241 15.91 -1.42 -123.02
C GLN A 241 15.79 -0.08 -123.76
N SER A 242 15.56 1.03 -123.06
CA SER A 242 15.54 2.37 -123.67
C SER A 242 16.93 2.97 -123.92
N GLY A 243 17.97 2.53 -123.21
CA GLY A 243 19.37 2.93 -123.43
C GLY A 243 20.04 2.32 -124.66
N VAL A 244 19.54 1.19 -125.17
CA VAL A 244 20.02 0.52 -126.39
C VAL A 244 19.22 0.93 -127.64
N MET A 245 18.16 1.74 -127.48
CA MET A 245 17.28 2.20 -128.55
C MET A 245 17.53 3.68 -128.91
N LEU A 246 18.80 4.06 -129.08
CA LEU A 246 19.20 5.28 -129.77
C LEU A 246 19.84 4.89 -131.11
N ILE A 247 19.02 4.82 -132.17
CA ILE A 247 19.32 5.16 -133.58
C ILE A 247 18.00 5.09 -134.38
N GLN A 248 17.64 6.23 -135.00
CA GLN A 248 16.64 6.49 -136.06
C GLN A 248 15.13 6.47 -135.70
N THR A 249 14.52 7.60 -135.29
CA THR A 249 13.90 8.74 -136.08
C THR A 249 12.41 8.53 -136.45
N PRO A 250 11.59 9.59 -136.72
CA PRO A 250 11.48 10.91 -136.08
C PRO A 250 10.03 11.46 -135.91
N ASP A 251 9.95 12.55 -135.14
CA ASP A 251 9.10 13.76 -135.23
C ASP A 251 7.59 13.71 -135.51
N TYR A 252 6.81 14.16 -134.51
CA TYR A 252 5.76 15.16 -134.73
C TYR A 252 5.87 16.29 -133.70
N ASN A 253 6.11 17.48 -134.24
CA ASN A 253 6.14 18.78 -133.58
C ASN A 253 4.71 19.25 -133.27
N LEU A 254 4.37 19.60 -132.03
CA LEU A 254 3.17 20.38 -131.74
C LEU A 254 3.38 21.38 -130.58
N SER A 255 3.77 22.59 -130.98
CA SER A 255 3.30 23.91 -130.53
C SER A 255 3.18 24.20 -129.01
N SER A 256 4.19 24.94 -128.55
CA SER A 256 4.40 25.59 -127.25
C SER A 256 3.39 26.71 -126.88
N LYS A 257 2.08 26.57 -127.13
CA LYS A 257 1.08 27.57 -126.66
C LYS A 257 -0.09 26.99 -125.84
N SER A 258 -0.20 25.67 -125.73
CA SER A 258 -1.27 24.99 -124.99
C SER A 258 -0.91 24.68 -123.53
N PHE A 259 0.39 24.58 -123.23
CA PHE A 259 0.87 24.19 -121.90
C PHE A 259 0.70 25.31 -120.85
N THR A 260 0.83 26.57 -121.25
CA THR A 260 0.58 27.73 -120.37
C THR A 260 -0.91 27.95 -120.12
N TYR A 261 -1.78 27.68 -121.10
CA TYR A 261 -3.24 27.82 -120.95
C TYR A 261 -3.85 26.75 -120.04
N LEU A 262 -3.31 25.52 -120.07
CA LEU A 262 -3.79 24.44 -119.21
C LEU A 262 -3.36 24.62 -117.75
N VAL A 263 -2.14 25.12 -117.52
CA VAL A 263 -1.62 25.41 -116.16
C VAL A 263 -2.35 26.61 -115.53
N LEU A 264 -2.64 27.68 -116.29
CA LEU A 264 -3.46 28.79 -115.77
C LEU A 264 -4.90 28.37 -115.47
N LYS A 265 -5.50 27.47 -116.29
CA LYS A 265 -6.87 26.99 -116.08
C LYS A 265 -6.98 26.03 -114.88
N LEU A 266 -5.92 25.24 -114.61
CA LEU A 266 -5.82 24.44 -113.39
C LEU A 266 -5.61 25.29 -112.13
N MET A 267 -4.82 26.37 -112.19
CA MET A 267 -4.71 27.30 -111.06
C MET A 267 -6.00 28.07 -110.79
N PHE A 268 -6.76 28.45 -111.83
CA PHE A 268 -8.06 29.10 -111.64
C PHE A 268 -9.10 28.14 -111.04
N LEU A 269 -9.15 26.88 -111.48
CA LEU A 269 -10.03 25.85 -110.91
C LEU A 269 -9.66 25.48 -109.46
N LEU A 270 -8.37 25.41 -109.12
CA LEU A 270 -7.96 25.23 -107.72
C LEU A 270 -8.36 26.41 -106.83
N ASN A 271 -8.23 27.65 -107.32
CA ASN A 271 -8.58 28.84 -106.54
C ASN A 271 -10.10 29.01 -106.38
N THR A 272 -10.89 28.53 -107.35
CA THR A 272 -12.37 28.52 -107.29
C THR A 272 -12.89 27.41 -106.36
N LEU A 273 -12.23 26.25 -106.29
CA LEU A 273 -12.57 25.19 -105.34
C LEU A 273 -12.19 25.53 -103.89
N LEU A 274 -11.07 26.25 -103.69
CA LEU A 274 -10.64 26.72 -102.36
C LEU A 274 -11.53 27.85 -101.81
N THR A 275 -12.13 28.67 -102.69
CA THR A 275 -13.10 29.73 -102.32
C THR A 275 -14.54 29.22 -102.21
N ALA A 276 -14.93 28.17 -102.94
CA ALA A 276 -16.25 27.53 -102.78
C ALA A 276 -16.36 26.66 -101.51
N SER A 277 -15.27 26.01 -101.07
CA SER A 277 -15.30 25.22 -99.84
C SER A 277 -15.30 26.08 -98.57
N THR A 278 -14.73 27.29 -98.61
CA THR A 278 -14.82 28.26 -97.50
C THR A 278 -16.19 28.96 -97.42
N LEU A 279 -17.03 28.89 -98.46
CA LEU A 279 -18.42 29.39 -98.45
C LEU A 279 -19.49 28.35 -98.05
N CYS A 280 -19.24 27.04 -98.14
CA CYS A 280 -20.14 25.99 -97.63
C CYS A 280 -20.05 25.77 -96.11
N GLN A 281 -19.18 26.53 -95.42
CA GLN A 281 -19.12 26.61 -93.97
C GLN A 281 -20.15 27.61 -93.39
N HIS A 282 -21.20 27.98 -94.14
CA HIS A 282 -22.15 29.04 -93.72
C HIS A 282 -23.63 28.87 -94.13
N ASN A 283 -24.10 27.70 -94.60
CA ASN A 283 -25.54 27.44 -94.81
C ASN A 283 -25.88 25.92 -94.82
N LEU A 284 -25.81 25.28 -93.64
CA LEU A 284 -26.66 24.18 -93.12
C LEU A 284 -26.15 23.74 -91.73
#